data_AF-A0A1J7J595-F1
#
_entry.id   AF-A0A1J7J595-F1
#
_cell.length_a   1.000
_cell.length_b   1.000
_cell.length_c   1.000
_cell.angle_alpha   90.00
_cell.angle_beta   90.00
_cell.angle_gamma   90.00
#
_symmetry.space_group_name_H-M   'P 1'
#
loop_
_entity.id
_entity.type
_entity.pdbx_description
1 polymer ?
#
loop_
_entity_poly.entity_id
_entity_poly.type
_entity_poly.pdbx_seq_one_letter_code
_entity_poly.pdbx_strand_id
1 'polypeptide(L)'
;MDEIITRWATDLSKYQKEFKDQAAKVAEWDRLLVTNGEKIQKLYLGTYEAERASAAIESQLGAVESQQEELASWLDRYEAEVDELFAKRVGDSEHVAGPDQERERTYKLAEKLTDRLDEMGKDLGTMIKEINDMSGTLQKGSKSDDPLSQIVRVLNGHLSQLQWIDSNAAALQAKVQAAQKASGNMSSHYGAPESDAAESFYRSYMGRR
;
A
#
# COMPACT_ATOMS: atom_id res chain seq x y z
N MET A 1 -15.87 81.24 20.32
CA MET A 1 -15.69 80.76 18.92
C MET A 1 -14.46 79.86 18.84
N ASP A 2 -13.32 80.28 19.40
CA ASP A 2 -12.07 79.51 19.43
C ASP A 2 -12.14 78.17 20.18
N GLU A 3 -12.93 78.07 21.25
CA GLU A 3 -13.13 76.80 21.97
C GLU A 3 -13.78 75.70 21.11
N ILE A 4 -14.71 76.07 20.21
CA ILE A 4 -15.38 75.14 19.30
C ILE A 4 -14.39 74.63 18.25
N ILE A 5 -13.57 75.53 17.71
CA ILE A 5 -12.52 75.20 16.74
C ILE A 5 -11.47 74.27 17.38
N THR A 6 -11.09 74.53 18.63
CA THR A 6 -10.12 73.71 19.38
C THR A 6 -10.69 72.31 19.65
N ARG A 7 -11.97 72.21 20.01
CA ARG A 7 -12.66 70.93 20.19
C ARG A 7 -12.75 70.14 18.89
N TRP A 8 -13.14 70.78 17.79
CA TRP A 8 -13.18 70.13 16.47
C TRP A 8 -11.80 69.66 16.00
N ALA A 9 -10.73 70.44 16.23
CA ALA A 9 -9.38 70.01 15.91
C ALA A 9 -8.93 68.79 16.74
N THR A 10 -9.32 68.74 18.01
CA THR A 10 -9.02 67.62 18.92
C THR A 10 -9.81 66.37 18.51
N ASP A 11 -11.12 66.51 18.27
CA ASP A 11 -11.99 65.41 17.84
C ASP A 11 -11.58 64.87 16.47
N LEU A 12 -11.22 65.76 15.52
CA LEU A 12 -10.68 65.35 14.22
C LEU A 12 -9.39 64.55 14.38
N SER A 13 -8.46 65.00 15.22
CA SER A 13 -7.20 64.28 15.46
C SER A 13 -7.43 62.92 16.11
N LYS A 14 -8.38 62.84 17.05
CA LYS A 14 -8.79 61.58 17.70
C LYS A 14 -9.38 60.60 16.69
N TYR A 15 -10.38 61.02 15.93
CA TYR A 15 -11.03 60.15 14.94
C TYR A 15 -10.12 59.80 13.77
N GLN A 16 -9.20 60.69 13.38
CA GLN A 16 -8.18 60.38 12.38
C GLN A 16 -7.26 59.24 12.86
N LYS A 17 -6.89 59.22 14.14
CA LYS A 17 -6.09 58.13 14.71
C LYS A 17 -6.88 56.82 14.75
N GLU A 18 -8.10 56.85 15.27
CA GLU A 18 -8.98 55.67 15.33
C GLU A 18 -9.28 55.11 13.92
N PHE A 19 -9.50 55.98 12.93
CA PHE A 19 -9.69 55.57 11.54
C PHE A 19 -8.45 54.88 10.96
N LYS A 20 -7.24 55.38 11.24
CA LYS A 20 -6.00 54.72 10.82
C LYS A 20 -5.85 53.34 11.46
N ASP A 21 -6.17 53.21 12.74
CA ASP A 21 -6.12 51.93 13.45
C ASP A 21 -7.14 50.92 12.89
N GLN A 22 -8.36 51.39 12.57
CA GLN A 22 -9.37 50.57 11.90
C GLN A 22 -8.95 50.16 10.50
N ALA A 23 -8.40 51.08 9.70
CA ALA A 23 -7.89 50.78 8.37
C ALA A 23 -6.76 49.73 8.40
N ALA A 24 -5.88 49.78 9.41
CA ALA A 24 -4.84 48.77 9.60
C ALA A 24 -5.43 47.39 9.93
N LYS A 25 -6.46 47.32 10.79
CA LYS A 25 -7.16 46.06 11.09
C LYS A 25 -7.87 45.48 9.87
N VAL A 26 -8.53 46.33 9.07
CA VAL A 26 -9.16 45.90 7.81
C VAL A 26 -8.12 45.34 6.85
N ALA A 27 -6.96 46.00 6.70
CA ALA A 27 -5.88 45.49 5.87
C ALA A 27 -5.33 44.13 6.35
N GLU A 28 -5.26 43.90 7.66
CA GLU A 28 -4.89 42.60 8.23
C GLU A 28 -5.94 41.52 7.92
N TRP A 29 -7.22 41.84 8.08
CA TRP A 29 -8.32 40.94 7.73
C TRP A 29 -8.35 40.59 6.25
N ASP A 30 -8.11 41.56 5.37
CA ASP A 30 -8.02 41.32 3.92
C ASP A 30 -6.88 40.35 3.59
N ARG A 31 -5.71 40.52 4.22
CA ARG A 31 -4.58 39.59 4.06
C ARG A 31 -4.92 38.19 4.56
N LEU A 32 -5.61 38.07 5.69
CA LEU A 32 -6.07 36.79 6.22
C LEU A 32 -7.09 36.13 5.28
N LEU A 33 -8.00 36.90 4.71
CA LEU A 33 -9.03 36.42 3.78
C LEU A 33 -8.39 35.85 2.51
N VAL A 34 -7.40 36.54 1.93
CA VAL A 34 -6.64 36.03 0.78
C VAL A 34 -5.91 34.73 1.12
N THR A 35 -5.21 34.70 2.26
CA THR A 35 -4.46 33.50 2.70
C THR A 35 -5.39 32.30 2.92
N ASN A 36 -6.57 32.54 3.50
CA ASN A 36 -7.57 31.50 3.68
C ASN A 36 -8.21 31.09 2.34
N GLY A 37 -8.42 32.02 1.42
CA GLY A 37 -8.85 31.74 0.05
C GLY A 37 -7.91 30.78 -0.68
N GLU A 38 -6.60 31.00 -0.60
CA GLU A 38 -5.60 30.08 -1.17
C GLU A 38 -5.67 28.68 -0.53
N LYS A 39 -5.84 28.60 0.79
CA LYS A 39 -6.00 27.31 1.49
C LYS A 39 -7.29 26.60 1.08
N ILE A 40 -8.39 27.33 0.95
CA ILE A 40 -9.68 26.79 0.48
C ILE A 40 -9.53 26.26 -0.94
N GLN A 41 -8.84 26.98 -1.83
CA GLN A 41 -8.59 26.51 -3.18
C GLN A 41 -7.75 25.22 -3.20
N LYS A 42 -6.70 25.12 -2.38
CA LYS A 42 -5.91 23.89 -2.25
C LYS A 42 -6.75 22.73 -1.72
N LEU A 43 -7.59 22.98 -0.72
CA LEU A 43 -8.51 21.98 -0.19
C LEU A 43 -9.51 21.53 -1.26
N TYR A 44 -10.09 22.46 -2.02
CA TYR A 44 -11.02 22.14 -3.10
C TYR A 44 -10.39 21.23 -4.15
N LEU A 45 -9.17 21.54 -4.60
CA LEU A 45 -8.43 20.69 -5.53
C LEU A 45 -8.16 19.30 -4.94
N GLY A 46 -7.69 19.23 -3.68
CA GLY A 46 -7.46 17.96 -3.00
C GLY A 46 -8.73 17.13 -2.81
N THR A 47 -9.86 17.78 -2.50
CA THR A 47 -11.16 17.13 -2.39
C THR A 47 -11.63 16.59 -3.75
N TYR A 48 -11.45 17.35 -4.82
CA TYR A 48 -11.82 16.91 -6.17
C TYR A 48 -10.96 15.72 -6.63
N GLU A 49 -9.66 15.73 -6.35
CA GLU A 49 -8.78 14.58 -6.61
C GLU A 49 -9.20 13.35 -5.81
N ALA A 50 -9.54 13.52 -4.53
CA ALA A 50 -10.04 12.44 -3.67
C ALA A 50 -11.40 11.89 -4.12
N GLU A 51 -12.30 12.75 -4.62
CA GLU A 51 -13.58 12.35 -5.22
C GLU A 51 -13.35 11.50 -6.46
N ARG A 52 -12.47 11.94 -7.37
CA ARG A 52 -12.11 11.18 -8.56
C ARG A 52 -11.45 9.84 -8.22
N ALA A 53 -10.56 9.81 -7.22
CA ALA A 53 -9.95 8.57 -6.75
C ALA A 53 -11.00 7.61 -6.15
N SER A 54 -11.93 8.13 -5.34
CA SER A 54 -13.04 7.34 -4.78
C SER A 54 -13.92 6.75 -5.88
N ALA A 55 -14.28 7.54 -6.91
CA ALA A 55 -15.06 7.05 -8.04
C ALA A 55 -14.33 5.97 -8.84
N ALA A 56 -13.00 6.07 -8.97
CA ALA A 56 -12.20 5.04 -9.61
C ALA A 56 -12.17 3.75 -8.78
N ILE A 57 -12.06 3.84 -7.44
CA ILE A 57 -12.14 2.69 -6.54
C ILE A 57 -13.51 2.03 -6.65
N GLU A 58 -14.61 2.81 -6.67
CA GLU A 58 -15.97 2.28 -6.82
C GLU A 58 -16.12 1.48 -8.12
N SER A 59 -15.61 2.02 -9.23
CA SER A 59 -15.60 1.31 -10.51
C SER A 59 -14.78 0.02 -10.46
N GLN A 60 -13.65 0.01 -9.75
CA GLN A 60 -12.83 -1.19 -9.59
C GLN A 60 -13.51 -2.24 -8.71
N LEU A 61 -14.17 -1.81 -7.62
CA LEU A 61 -14.94 -2.70 -6.76
C LEU A 61 -16.10 -3.34 -7.52
N GLY A 62 -16.85 -2.56 -8.32
CA GLY A 62 -17.92 -3.10 -9.17
C GLY A 62 -17.40 -4.09 -10.23
N ALA A 63 -16.21 -3.84 -10.79
CA ALA A 63 -15.58 -4.79 -11.71
C ALA A 63 -15.17 -6.10 -11.01
N VAL A 64 -14.63 -6.01 -9.79
CA VAL A 64 -14.26 -7.18 -8.99
C VAL A 64 -15.51 -7.97 -8.58
N GLU A 65 -16.59 -7.29 -8.18
CA GLU A 65 -17.86 -7.94 -7.84
C GLU A 65 -18.45 -8.67 -9.04
N SER A 66 -18.49 -8.05 -10.21
CA SER A 66 -18.95 -8.69 -11.44
C SER A 66 -18.09 -9.90 -11.83
N GLN A 67 -16.76 -9.81 -11.65
CA GLN A 67 -15.87 -10.95 -11.87
C GLN A 67 -16.13 -12.09 -10.89
N GLN A 68 -16.40 -11.78 -9.61
CA GLN A 68 -16.76 -12.79 -8.61
C GLN A 68 -18.08 -13.48 -8.96
N GLU A 69 -19.08 -12.74 -9.44
CA GLU A 69 -20.37 -13.29 -9.88
C GLU A 69 -20.20 -14.19 -11.12
N GLU A 70 -19.42 -13.77 -12.10
CA GLU A 70 -19.15 -14.58 -13.30
C GLU A 70 -18.42 -15.88 -12.93
N LEU A 71 -17.37 -15.80 -12.11
CA LEU A 71 -16.62 -16.97 -11.65
C LEU A 71 -17.49 -17.92 -10.82
N ALA A 72 -18.37 -17.40 -9.96
CA ALA A 72 -19.32 -18.22 -9.23
C ALA A 72 -20.29 -18.94 -10.19
N SER A 73 -20.81 -18.24 -11.20
CA SER A 73 -21.69 -18.85 -12.19
C SER A 73 -21.01 -19.94 -13.03
N TRP A 74 -19.71 -19.79 -13.32
CA TRP A 74 -18.93 -20.81 -14.00
C TRP A 74 -18.65 -22.00 -13.09
N LEU A 75 -18.38 -21.75 -11.80
CA LEU A 75 -18.21 -22.79 -10.80
C LEU A 75 -19.49 -23.64 -10.69
N ASP A 76 -20.66 -23.02 -10.56
CA ASP A 76 -21.97 -23.73 -10.50
C ASP A 76 -22.19 -24.63 -11.73
N ARG A 77 -21.79 -24.15 -12.92
CA ARG A 77 -21.87 -24.96 -14.17
C ARG A 77 -20.92 -26.14 -14.14
N TYR A 78 -19.66 -25.93 -13.72
CA TYR A 78 -18.69 -27.00 -13.62
C TYR A 78 -19.06 -28.02 -12.54
N GLU A 79 -19.66 -27.59 -11.43
CA GLU A 79 -20.21 -28.49 -10.42
C GLU A 79 -21.29 -29.40 -11.01
N ALA A 80 -22.23 -28.83 -11.79
CA ALA A 80 -23.25 -29.62 -12.48
C ALA A 80 -22.65 -30.61 -13.51
N GLU A 81 -21.64 -30.21 -14.28
CA GLU A 81 -20.93 -31.09 -15.21
C GLU A 81 -20.18 -32.22 -14.47
N VAL A 82 -19.56 -31.91 -13.34
CA VAL A 82 -18.88 -32.89 -12.48
C VAL A 82 -19.88 -33.89 -11.92
N ASP A 83 -21.04 -33.44 -11.42
CA ASP A 83 -22.12 -34.31 -10.94
C ASP A 83 -22.65 -35.23 -12.06
N GLU A 84 -22.79 -34.73 -13.29
CA GLU A 84 -23.16 -35.54 -14.45
C GLU A 84 -22.10 -36.62 -14.77
N LEU A 85 -20.82 -36.26 -14.70
CA LEU A 85 -19.71 -37.21 -14.87
C LEU A 85 -19.68 -38.28 -13.78
N PHE A 86 -19.97 -37.91 -12.53
CA PHE A 86 -20.12 -38.86 -11.43
C PHE A 86 -21.31 -39.79 -11.66
N ALA A 87 -22.48 -39.25 -12.05
CA ALA A 87 -23.66 -40.04 -12.36
C ALA A 87 -23.41 -41.05 -13.51
N LYS A 88 -22.67 -40.65 -14.55
CA LYS A 88 -22.26 -41.53 -15.65
C LYS A 88 -21.27 -42.61 -15.20
N ARG A 89 -20.32 -42.29 -14.32
CA ARG A 89 -19.36 -43.26 -13.75
C ARG A 89 -19.98 -44.27 -12.79
N VAL A 90 -21.04 -43.89 -12.07
CA VAL A 90 -21.76 -44.80 -11.16
C VAL A 90 -22.49 -45.93 -11.92
N GLY A 91 -22.79 -45.74 -13.22
CA GLY A 91 -23.32 -46.79 -14.09
C GLY A 91 -22.30 -47.84 -14.54
N ASP A 92 -20.99 -47.55 -14.42
CA ASP A 92 -19.87 -48.43 -14.78
C ASP A 92 -19.16 -48.93 -13.50
N SER A 93 -19.97 -49.50 -12.61
CA SER A 93 -19.66 -49.85 -11.21
C SER A 93 -18.50 -50.85 -11.01
N GLU A 94 -17.81 -51.27 -12.06
CA GLU A 94 -16.74 -52.27 -11.98
C GLU A 94 -15.31 -51.67 -12.01
N HIS A 95 -15.12 -50.35 -12.17
CA HIS A 95 -13.78 -49.74 -12.34
C HIS A 95 -13.42 -48.55 -11.41
N VAL A 96 -14.09 -48.37 -10.25
CA VAL A 96 -13.61 -47.44 -9.19
C VAL A 96 -12.88 -48.17 -8.06
N ALA A 97 -12.20 -49.28 -8.38
CA ALA A 97 -11.30 -49.97 -7.46
C ALA A 97 -9.86 -49.89 -8.01
N GLY A 98 -9.03 -49.00 -7.44
CA GLY A 98 -7.64 -48.83 -7.86
C GLY A 98 -7.03 -47.44 -7.56
N PRO A 99 -5.89 -47.11 -8.20
CA PRO A 99 -5.07 -45.90 -7.94
C PRO A 99 -5.81 -44.55 -7.90
N ASP A 100 -6.98 -44.44 -8.52
CA ASP A 100 -7.81 -43.24 -8.45
C ASP A 100 -8.39 -42.97 -7.05
N GLN A 101 -8.71 -44.00 -6.28
CA GLN A 101 -9.19 -43.83 -4.90
C GLN A 101 -8.07 -43.34 -3.96
N GLU A 102 -6.84 -43.80 -4.17
CA GLU A 102 -5.67 -43.31 -3.43
C GLU A 102 -5.34 -41.86 -3.79
N ARG A 103 -5.48 -41.49 -5.07
CA ARG A 103 -5.35 -40.10 -5.53
C ARG A 103 -6.40 -39.20 -4.91
N GLU A 104 -7.67 -39.59 -4.92
CA GLU A 104 -8.77 -38.85 -4.28
C GLU A 104 -8.48 -38.62 -2.78
N ARG A 105 -8.08 -39.66 -2.04
CA ARG A 105 -7.72 -39.55 -0.62
C ARG A 105 -6.57 -38.56 -0.39
N THR A 106 -5.59 -38.53 -1.28
CA THR A 106 -4.43 -37.62 -1.17
C THR A 106 -4.85 -36.16 -1.39
N TYR A 107 -5.65 -35.88 -2.42
CA TYR A 107 -6.16 -34.52 -2.67
C TYR A 107 -7.08 -34.04 -1.55
N LYS A 108 -7.98 -34.90 -1.06
CA LYS A 108 -8.86 -34.59 0.07
C LYS A 108 -8.09 -34.33 1.37
N LEU A 109 -6.93 -34.97 1.56
CA LEU A 109 -6.06 -34.68 2.69
C LEU A 109 -5.35 -33.32 2.52
N ALA A 110 -4.91 -33.00 1.31
CA ALA A 110 -4.29 -31.70 1.01
C ALA A 110 -5.27 -30.53 1.20
N GLU A 111 -6.53 -30.70 0.77
CA GLU A 111 -7.62 -29.75 1.00
C GLU A 111 -7.81 -29.50 2.51
N LYS A 112 -8.05 -30.56 3.29
CA LYS A 112 -8.20 -30.47 4.75
C LYS A 112 -7.00 -29.85 5.46
N LEU A 113 -5.78 -30.10 4.98
CA LEU A 113 -4.59 -29.50 5.54
C LEU A 113 -4.57 -27.98 5.28
N THR A 114 -4.96 -27.56 4.08
CA THR A 114 -5.05 -26.15 3.70
C THR A 114 -6.12 -25.45 4.54
N ASP A 115 -7.30 -26.03 4.68
CA ASP A 115 -8.38 -25.50 5.52
C ASP A 115 -7.94 -25.33 6.97
N ARG A 116 -7.24 -26.33 7.53
CA ARG A 116 -6.72 -26.27 8.90
C ARG A 116 -5.68 -25.17 9.09
N LEU A 117 -4.85 -24.90 8.08
CA LEU A 117 -3.88 -23.80 8.13
C LEU A 117 -4.58 -22.43 8.08
N ASP A 118 -5.65 -22.30 7.29
CA ASP A 118 -6.45 -21.07 7.24
C ASP A 118 -7.19 -20.82 8.56
N GLU A 119 -7.82 -21.85 9.13
CA GLU A 119 -8.47 -21.79 10.44
C GLU A 119 -7.46 -21.41 11.53
N MET A 120 -6.28 -22.04 11.56
CA MET A 120 -5.22 -21.69 12.49
C MET A 120 -4.70 -20.25 12.30
N GLY A 121 -4.65 -19.75 11.07
CA GLY A 121 -4.32 -18.36 10.76
C GLY A 121 -5.36 -17.38 11.31
N LYS A 122 -6.65 -17.71 11.18
CA LYS A 122 -7.77 -16.95 11.75
C LYS A 122 -7.75 -16.97 13.29
N ASP A 123 -7.48 -18.12 13.88
CA ASP A 123 -7.35 -18.27 15.34
C ASP A 123 -6.19 -17.46 15.88
N LEU A 124 -5.03 -17.51 15.21
CA LEU A 124 -3.87 -16.68 15.57
C LEU A 124 -4.20 -15.19 15.42
N GLY A 125 -4.90 -14.80 14.36
CA GLY A 125 -5.37 -13.43 14.17
C GLY A 125 -6.31 -12.97 15.29
N THR A 126 -7.19 -13.85 15.77
CA THR A 126 -8.09 -13.59 16.90
C THR A 126 -7.31 -13.48 18.20
N MET A 127 -6.38 -14.38 18.46
CA MET A 127 -5.50 -14.33 19.63
C MET A 127 -4.66 -13.04 19.66
N ILE A 128 -4.16 -12.58 18.51
CA ILE A 128 -3.44 -11.30 18.41
C ILE A 128 -4.36 -10.13 18.75
N LYS A 129 -5.62 -10.13 18.28
CA LYS A 129 -6.60 -9.10 18.65
C LYS A 129 -6.88 -9.12 20.16
N GLU A 130 -7.14 -10.29 20.74
CA GLU A 130 -7.36 -10.45 22.17
C GLU A 130 -6.15 -9.99 23.00
N ILE A 131 -4.92 -10.32 22.57
CA ILE A 131 -3.70 -9.85 23.23
C ILE A 131 -3.57 -8.33 23.12
N ASN A 132 -3.88 -7.74 21.97
CA ASN A 132 -3.84 -6.29 21.79
C ASN A 132 -4.92 -5.59 22.64
N ASP A 133 -6.10 -6.17 22.77
CA ASP A 133 -7.20 -5.65 23.58
C ASP A 133 -6.89 -5.78 25.07
N MET A 134 -6.35 -6.91 25.51
CA MET A 134 -5.85 -7.11 26.88
C MET A 134 -4.69 -6.16 27.20
N SER A 135 -3.72 -6.02 26.30
CA SER A 135 -2.59 -5.10 26.49
C SER A 135 -3.06 -3.65 26.56
N GLY A 136 -4.00 -3.26 25.70
CA GLY A 136 -4.60 -1.92 25.68
C GLY A 136 -5.43 -1.61 26.93
N THR A 137 -6.14 -2.59 27.48
CA THR A 137 -6.93 -2.43 28.71
C THR A 137 -6.05 -2.46 29.97
N LEU A 138 -5.04 -3.33 30.03
CA LEU A 138 -4.13 -3.48 31.17
C LEU A 138 -3.20 -2.27 31.37
N GLN A 139 -2.75 -1.64 30.28
CA GLN A 139 -1.91 -0.44 30.36
C GLN A 139 -2.68 0.83 30.76
N LYS A 140 -4.03 0.84 30.72
CA LYS A 140 -4.73 2.12 30.61
C LYS A 140 -6.10 2.30 31.25
N GLY A 141 -6.62 1.34 32.03
CA GLY A 141 -7.77 1.55 32.92
C GLY A 141 -8.91 2.44 32.39
N SER A 142 -9.94 1.84 31.78
CA SER A 142 -11.24 2.48 31.46
C SER A 142 -11.26 3.65 30.45
N LYS A 143 -10.14 4.13 29.90
CA LYS A 143 -10.15 5.17 28.85
C LYS A 143 -9.58 4.67 27.52
N SER A 144 -10.44 4.05 26.72
CA SER A 144 -10.14 3.55 25.37
C SER A 144 -9.73 4.65 24.37
N ASP A 145 -9.96 5.93 24.71
CA ASP A 145 -9.77 7.07 23.80
C ASP A 145 -8.64 8.03 24.23
N ASP A 146 -7.69 7.56 25.03
CA ASP A 146 -6.58 8.41 25.47
C ASP A 146 -5.56 8.61 24.31
N PRO A 147 -5.23 9.87 23.96
CA PRO A 147 -4.35 10.23 22.84
C PRO A 147 -2.97 9.57 22.90
N LEU A 148 -2.45 9.22 24.08
CA LEU A 148 -1.18 8.49 24.19
C LEU A 148 -1.26 7.08 23.54
N SER A 149 -2.43 6.43 23.52
CA SER A 149 -2.63 5.13 22.88
C SER A 149 -2.61 5.27 21.36
N GLN A 150 -3.22 6.35 20.86
CA GLN A 150 -3.18 6.70 19.43
C GLN A 150 -1.74 6.97 18.99
N ILE A 151 -0.96 7.72 19.78
CA ILE A 151 0.46 8.00 19.51
C ILE A 151 1.26 6.69 19.46
N VAL A 152 1.13 5.81 20.45
CA VAL A 152 1.85 4.52 20.46
C VAL A 152 1.48 3.66 19.25
N ARG A 153 0.19 3.62 18.86
CA ARG A 153 -0.25 2.89 17.67
C ARG A 153 0.36 3.46 16.38
N VAL A 154 0.34 4.78 16.20
CA VAL A 154 0.94 5.45 15.05
C VAL A 154 2.44 5.21 15.01
N LEU A 155 3.13 5.33 16.14
CA LEU A 155 4.57 5.12 16.22
C LEU A 155 4.95 3.67 15.92
N ASN A 156 4.20 2.69 16.43
CA ASN A 156 4.38 1.29 16.07
C ASN A 156 4.17 1.05 14.56
N GLY A 157 3.18 1.72 13.95
CA GLY A 157 2.98 1.72 12.50
C GLY A 157 4.14 2.35 11.72
N HIS A 158 4.67 3.48 12.20
CA HIS A 158 5.84 4.11 11.59
C HIS A 158 7.10 3.24 11.74
N LEU A 159 7.28 2.56 12.87
CA LEU A 159 8.40 1.66 13.10
C LEU A 159 8.34 0.45 12.14
N SER A 160 7.16 -0.16 11.98
CA SER A 160 7.01 -1.27 11.04
C SER A 160 7.20 -0.82 9.58
N GLN A 161 6.72 0.37 9.22
CA GLN A 161 7.00 0.99 7.92
C GLN A 161 8.50 1.25 7.71
N LEU A 162 9.21 1.77 8.70
CA LEU A 162 10.65 1.99 8.62
C LEU A 162 11.43 0.69 8.49
N GLN A 163 11.07 -0.35 9.23
CA GLN A 163 11.67 -1.69 9.08
C GLN A 163 11.41 -2.27 7.70
N TRP A 164 10.21 -2.07 7.15
CA TRP A 164 9.90 -2.47 5.78
C TRP A 164 10.73 -1.69 4.76
N ILE A 165 10.89 -0.37 4.93
CA ILE A 165 11.74 0.44 4.05
C ILE A 165 13.19 -0.01 4.13
N ASP A 166 13.73 -0.24 5.33
CA ASP A 166 15.11 -0.67 5.55
C ASP A 166 15.40 -2.03 4.90
N SER A 167 14.54 -3.03 5.14
CA SER A 167 14.68 -4.36 4.52
C SER A 167 14.59 -4.31 2.99
N ASN A 168 13.67 -3.53 2.42
CA ASN A 168 13.55 -3.40 0.97
C ASN A 168 14.70 -2.58 0.36
N ALA A 169 15.18 -1.54 1.04
CA ALA A 169 16.34 -0.77 0.62
C ALA A 169 17.60 -1.65 0.61
N ALA A 170 17.81 -2.47 1.65
CA ALA A 170 18.90 -3.43 1.71
C ALA A 170 18.79 -4.49 0.59
N ALA A 171 17.59 -5.00 0.32
CA ALA A 171 17.35 -5.93 -0.78
C ALA A 171 17.63 -5.29 -2.16
N LEU A 172 17.24 -4.03 -2.35
CA LEU A 172 17.52 -3.29 -3.57
C LEU A 172 19.02 -3.03 -3.72
N GLN A 173 19.71 -2.65 -2.64
CA GLN A 173 21.16 -2.45 -2.63
C GLN A 173 21.90 -3.74 -3.00
N ALA A 174 21.46 -4.89 -2.47
CA ALA A 174 22.01 -6.19 -2.85
C ALA A 174 21.81 -6.49 -4.34
N LYS A 175 20.62 -6.21 -4.90
CA LYS A 175 20.34 -6.35 -6.35
C LYS A 175 21.24 -5.44 -7.19
N VAL A 176 21.45 -4.19 -6.77
CA VAL A 176 22.34 -3.24 -7.46
C VAL A 176 23.79 -3.72 -7.43
N GLN A 177 24.29 -4.19 -6.29
CA GLN A 177 25.64 -4.74 -6.20
C GLN A 177 25.82 -5.99 -7.08
N ALA A 178 24.82 -6.86 -7.13
CA ALA A 178 24.83 -8.02 -8.03
C ALA A 178 24.87 -7.58 -9.50
N ALA A 179 24.07 -6.60 -9.89
CA ALA A 179 24.07 -6.04 -11.25
C ALA A 179 25.40 -5.36 -11.60
N GLN A 180 26.03 -4.63 -10.66
CA GLN A 180 27.36 -4.03 -10.86
C GLN A 180 28.44 -5.09 -11.05
N LYS A 181 28.41 -6.18 -10.27
CA LYS A 181 29.34 -7.31 -10.44
C LYS A 181 29.13 -8.03 -11.77
N ALA A 182 27.88 -8.26 -12.17
CA ALA A 182 27.54 -8.86 -13.46
C ALA A 182 28.00 -7.97 -14.63
N SER A 183 27.81 -6.65 -14.53
CA SER A 183 28.28 -5.67 -15.50
C SER A 183 29.83 -5.62 -15.56
N GLY A 184 30.50 -5.65 -14.40
CA GLY A 184 31.96 -5.73 -14.32
C GLY A 184 32.53 -7.00 -14.96
N ASN A 185 31.88 -8.16 -14.76
CA ASN A 185 32.27 -9.41 -15.41
C ASN A 185 32.05 -9.38 -16.92
N MET A 186 30.98 -8.73 -17.40
CA MET A 186 30.72 -8.57 -18.84
C MET A 186 31.73 -7.61 -19.50
N SER A 187 32.14 -6.55 -18.80
CA SER A 187 33.23 -5.65 -19.22
C SER A 187 34.58 -6.38 -19.26
N SER A 188 34.85 -7.25 -18.29
CA SER A 188 36.05 -8.11 -18.30
C SER A 188 36.06 -9.14 -19.43
N HIS A 189 34.89 -9.56 -19.93
CA HIS A 189 34.77 -10.49 -21.05
C HIS A 189 34.99 -9.82 -22.41
N TYR A 190 34.63 -8.53 -22.55
CA TYR A 190 34.92 -7.73 -23.76
C TYR A 190 36.28 -7.01 -23.73
N GLY A 191 36.95 -6.96 -22.58
CA GLY A 191 38.27 -6.37 -22.39
C GLY A 191 39.45 -7.34 -22.59
N ALA A 192 39.20 -8.61 -22.94
CA ALA A 192 40.27 -9.53 -23.33
C ALA A 192 40.83 -9.04 -24.68
N PRO A 193 42.12 -8.68 -24.78
CA PRO A 193 42.67 -8.18 -26.01
C PRO A 193 42.61 -9.29 -27.07
N GLU A 194 42.15 -8.97 -28.28
CA GLU A 194 42.14 -9.86 -29.45
C GLU A 194 43.51 -10.56 -29.70
N SER A 195 44.57 -10.03 -29.09
CA SER A 195 45.90 -10.64 -28.95
C SER A 195 45.88 -12.10 -28.46
N ASP A 196 45.08 -12.46 -27.45
CA ASP A 196 45.16 -13.80 -26.84
C ASP A 196 44.44 -14.88 -27.68
N ALA A 197 43.36 -14.49 -28.36
CA ALA A 197 42.68 -15.34 -29.34
C ALA A 197 43.54 -15.57 -30.60
N ALA A 198 44.27 -14.53 -31.04
CA ALA A 198 45.21 -14.64 -32.16
C ALA A 198 46.47 -15.44 -31.79
N GLU A 199 47.05 -15.21 -30.60
CA GLU A 199 48.24 -15.96 -30.11
C GLU A 199 47.94 -17.43 -29.89
N SER A 200 46.79 -17.77 -29.32
CA SER A 200 46.37 -19.18 -29.14
C SER A 200 46.19 -19.91 -30.48
N PHE A 201 45.66 -19.22 -31.50
CA PHE A 201 45.60 -19.74 -32.87
C PHE A 201 46.99 -19.97 -33.48
N TYR A 202 47.89 -18.99 -33.39
CA TYR A 202 49.27 -19.13 -33.89
C TYR A 202 50.06 -20.22 -33.16
N ARG A 203 49.86 -20.38 -31.85
CA ARG A 203 50.51 -21.42 -31.05
C ARG A 203 50.04 -22.81 -31.43
N SER A 204 48.75 -22.98 -31.76
CA SER A 204 48.20 -24.25 -32.25
C SER A 204 48.69 -24.62 -33.67
N TYR A 205 48.96 -23.62 -34.51
CA TYR A 205 49.44 -23.81 -35.87
C TYR A 205 50.95 -24.10 -35.93
N MET A 206 51.74 -23.46 -35.08
CA MET A 206 53.20 -23.61 -35.04
C MET A 206 53.70 -24.76 -34.17
N GLY A 207 52.87 -25.27 -33.24
CA GLY A 207 53.22 -26.42 -32.37
C GLY A 207 53.14 -27.79 -33.05
N ARG A 208 52.88 -27.84 -34.37
CA ARG A 208 52.71 -29.07 -35.16
C ARG A 208 53.71 -29.11 -36.33
N ARG A 209 54.99 -29.01 -36.04
CA ARG A 209 56.08 -29.38 -36.95
C ARG A 209 57.18 -30.10 -36.19
#